data_AF-A0A2V8EBI8-F1
#
_entry.id   AF-A0A2V8EBI8-F1
#
_cell.length_a   1.000
_cell.length_b   1.000
_cell.length_c   1.000
_cell.angle_alpha   90.00
_cell.angle_beta   90.00
_cell.angle_gamma   90.00
#
_symmetry.space_group_name_H-M   'P 1'
#
loop_
_entity.id
_entity.type
_entity.pdbx_description
1 polymer ?
#
loop_
_entity_poly.entity_id
_entity_poly.type
_entity_poly.pdbx_seq_one_letter_code
_entity_poly.pdbx_strand_id
1 'polypeptide(L)'
;MAHPARQRQARTEFDRGSAPPGAARRPTDWLGGWRSLFYGSAILLVANAFLWFWNYNYMFTAGLNSNSPEFTLRYRSLFWVELVTVGVFTGVWFGWLIRTGRELVKQPLPRPEEVRRIAVLWSLIGITSLCIAIMASFWPNWDGSWHQTMVRDTAFTPTHIPMFYFWFPLAITLALGSYLYGRFRIPAVYGRGNGFPWSFFLLISAAVFEMLQVAFNEWGHSLWISEEFFAVKFHWPFVLYGWLAGGMFAVWGETILRLFEIEKAEEESESVGVPRAG
;
A
#
# COMPACT_ATOMS: atom_id res chain seq x y z
N MET A 1 3.22 -11.10 62.70
CA MET A 1 2.69 -11.90 61.59
C MET A 1 2.70 -11.03 60.35
N ALA A 2 3.67 -11.23 59.46
CA ALA A 2 3.90 -10.38 58.29
C ALA A 2 3.43 -11.12 57.02
N HIS A 3 2.67 -10.41 56.18
CA HIS A 3 2.28 -10.84 54.84
C HIS A 3 3.52 -11.10 53.97
N PRO A 4 3.63 -12.23 53.25
CA PRO A 4 4.67 -12.38 52.24
C PRO A 4 4.27 -11.58 51.01
N ALA A 5 5.07 -10.56 50.71
CA ALA A 5 4.97 -9.77 49.49
C ALA A 5 5.12 -10.67 48.26
N ARG A 6 4.09 -10.69 47.40
CA ARG A 6 4.22 -11.11 46.00
C ARG A 6 5.16 -10.11 45.31
N GLN A 7 6.46 -10.32 45.41
CA GLN A 7 7.39 -9.81 44.41
C GLN A 7 7.15 -10.61 43.13
N ARG A 8 6.18 -10.13 42.34
CA ARG A 8 6.08 -10.44 40.92
C ARG A 8 7.38 -9.89 40.33
N GLN A 9 8.36 -10.77 40.15
CA GLN A 9 9.53 -10.47 39.33
C GLN A 9 8.99 -9.98 37.99
N ALA A 10 9.08 -8.67 37.77
CA ALA A 10 9.08 -8.10 36.44
C ALA A 10 10.32 -8.68 35.75
N ARG A 11 10.16 -9.86 35.16
CA ARG A 11 11.14 -10.47 34.26
C ARG A 11 11.25 -9.53 33.07
N THR A 12 12.18 -8.58 33.13
CA THR A 12 13.08 -8.21 32.02
C THR A 12 12.51 -8.41 30.61
N GLU A 13 11.35 -7.82 30.33
CA GLU A 13 10.59 -8.09 29.09
C GLU A 13 11.03 -7.20 27.92
N PHE A 14 11.88 -6.20 28.19
CA PHE A 14 12.36 -5.24 27.20
C PHE A 14 13.84 -5.38 26.83
N ASP A 15 14.54 -6.40 27.34
CA ASP A 15 15.99 -6.50 27.22
C ASP A 15 16.43 -7.57 26.20
N ARG A 16 15.93 -7.50 24.94
CA ARG A 16 16.46 -8.27 23.80
C ARG A 16 16.33 -7.52 22.47
N GLY A 17 16.98 -6.36 22.38
CA GLY A 17 17.22 -5.65 21.12
C GLY A 17 18.37 -6.25 20.30
N SER A 18 18.40 -7.57 20.11
CA SER A 18 19.15 -8.29 19.06
C SER A 18 19.16 -9.76 19.45
N ALA A 19 18.45 -10.61 18.69
CA ALA A 19 18.60 -12.04 18.84
C ALA A 19 20.09 -12.42 18.67
N PRO A 20 20.64 -13.36 19.46
CA PRO A 20 22.02 -13.78 19.32
C PRO A 20 22.31 -14.23 17.87
N PRO A 21 23.53 -14.00 17.35
CA PRO A 21 23.88 -14.39 15.98
C PRO A 21 23.56 -15.88 15.75
N GLY A 22 22.66 -16.17 14.81
CA GLY A 22 22.23 -17.53 14.48
C GLY A 22 20.88 -17.97 15.09
N ALA A 23 20.25 -17.18 15.95
CA ALA A 23 18.88 -17.46 16.39
C ALA A 23 17.86 -17.20 15.26
N ALA A 24 16.84 -18.07 15.16
CA ALA A 24 15.73 -17.86 14.24
C ALA A 24 15.07 -16.49 14.53
N ARG A 25 14.93 -15.65 13.50
CA ARG A 25 14.33 -14.32 13.64
C ARG A 25 12.89 -14.46 14.15
N ARG A 26 12.53 -13.62 15.11
CA ARG A 26 11.16 -13.59 15.65
C ARG A 26 10.20 -13.07 14.57
N PRO A 27 8.92 -13.46 14.65
CA PRO A 27 7.87 -13.02 13.72
C PRO A 27 7.82 -11.50 13.50
N THR A 28 8.08 -10.72 14.55
CA THR A 28 7.97 -9.26 14.58
C THR A 28 9.32 -8.53 14.50
N ASP A 29 10.43 -9.24 14.29
CA ASP A 29 11.73 -8.59 14.12
C ASP A 29 11.73 -7.68 12.89
N TRP A 30 12.49 -6.57 12.94
CA TRP A 30 12.65 -5.63 11.84
C TRP A 30 13.06 -6.30 10.52
N LEU A 31 13.97 -7.28 10.61
CA LEU A 31 14.43 -8.07 9.46
C LEU A 31 13.64 -9.38 9.28
N GLY A 32 12.62 -9.61 10.10
CA GLY A 32 11.65 -10.70 10.03
C GLY A 32 10.41 -10.28 9.23
N GLY A 33 9.29 -10.05 9.91
CA GLY A 33 8.01 -9.65 9.31
C GLY A 33 8.05 -8.26 8.63
N TRP A 34 8.84 -7.32 9.16
CA TRP A 34 8.87 -5.93 8.71
C TRP A 34 9.83 -5.62 7.57
N ARG A 35 10.66 -6.59 7.15
CA ARG A 35 11.66 -6.38 6.09
C ARG A 35 11.02 -5.88 4.79
N SER A 36 9.80 -6.36 4.50
CA SER A 36 9.04 -5.99 3.32
C SER A 36 8.74 -4.49 3.30
N LEU A 37 8.42 -3.90 4.46
CA LEU A 37 8.15 -2.46 4.58
C LEU A 37 9.35 -1.65 4.14
N PHE A 38 10.54 -1.95 4.66
CA PHE A 38 11.74 -1.18 4.35
C PHE A 38 12.14 -1.32 2.88
N TYR A 39 12.19 -2.55 2.35
CA TYR A 39 12.55 -2.76 0.95
C TYR A 39 11.51 -2.17 0.00
N GLY A 40 10.22 -2.40 0.26
CA GLY A 40 9.14 -1.85 -0.54
C GLY A 40 9.16 -0.32 -0.55
N SER A 41 9.25 0.30 0.63
CA SER A 41 9.31 1.76 0.74
C SER A 41 10.56 2.35 0.09
N ALA A 42 11.72 1.71 0.25
CA ALA A 42 12.95 2.15 -0.42
C ALA A 42 12.82 2.08 -1.95
N ILE A 43 12.24 1.01 -2.48
CA ILE A 43 11.97 0.87 -3.93
C ILE A 43 11.05 2.01 -4.41
N LEU A 44 9.97 2.30 -3.68
CA LEU A 44 9.07 3.40 -4.05
C LEU A 44 9.75 4.76 -4.01
N LEU A 45 10.55 5.04 -2.97
CA LEU A 45 11.27 6.30 -2.87
C LEU A 45 12.32 6.47 -3.97
N VAL A 46 13.05 5.40 -4.31
CA VAL A 46 14.02 5.42 -5.41
C VAL A 46 13.31 5.62 -6.76
N ALA A 47 12.19 4.94 -7.00
CA ALA A 47 11.39 5.12 -8.20
C ALA A 47 10.85 6.56 -8.30
N ASN A 48 10.35 7.11 -7.19
CA ASN A 48 9.86 8.50 -7.15
C ASN A 48 10.98 9.50 -7.40
N ALA A 49 12.14 9.32 -6.74
CA ALA A 49 13.29 10.18 -6.97
C ALA A 49 13.73 10.11 -8.44
N PHE A 50 13.82 8.91 -9.03
CA PHE A 50 14.14 8.75 -10.44
C PHE A 50 13.17 9.50 -11.35
N LEU A 51 11.85 9.26 -11.20
CA LEU A 51 10.82 9.91 -12.03
C LEU A 51 10.81 11.41 -11.83
N TRP A 52 10.99 11.89 -10.60
CA TRP A 52 11.07 13.32 -10.29
C TRP A 52 12.29 13.98 -10.95
N PHE A 53 13.49 13.40 -10.78
CA PHE A 53 14.70 13.92 -11.43
C PHE A 53 14.60 13.85 -12.95
N TRP A 54 14.10 12.76 -13.51
CA TRP A 54 13.83 12.64 -14.94
C TRP A 54 12.93 13.78 -15.42
N ASN A 55 11.80 14.00 -14.73
CA ASN A 55 10.85 15.03 -15.10
C ASN A 55 11.51 16.42 -15.05
N TYR A 56 12.20 16.72 -13.95
CA TYR A 56 12.86 18.00 -13.75
C TYR A 56 13.88 18.33 -14.85
N ASN A 57 14.63 17.32 -15.32
CA ASN A 57 15.61 17.51 -16.38
C ASN A 57 14.99 17.75 -17.77
N TYR A 58 13.78 17.22 -18.04
CA TYR A 58 13.22 17.20 -19.38
C TYR A 58 11.92 18.00 -19.56
N MET A 59 11.27 18.49 -18.51
CA MET A 59 9.94 19.11 -18.63
C MET A 59 9.96 20.40 -19.46
N PHE A 60 10.97 21.24 -19.29
CA PHE A 60 11.09 22.50 -20.04
C PHE A 60 11.76 22.33 -21.40
N THR A 61 12.49 21.23 -21.63
CA THR A 61 13.23 20.99 -22.88
C THR A 61 12.47 20.10 -23.86
N ALA A 62 11.73 19.10 -23.36
CA ALA A 62 10.99 18.13 -24.16
C ALA A 62 9.49 18.06 -23.79
N GLY A 63 9.06 18.67 -22.69
CA GLY A 63 7.70 18.53 -22.15
C GLY A 63 6.69 19.60 -22.58
N LEU A 64 7.15 20.68 -23.23
CA LEU A 64 6.31 21.85 -23.55
C LEU A 64 5.44 21.70 -24.81
N ASN A 65 5.81 20.80 -25.73
CA ASN A 65 5.10 20.60 -27.00
C ASN A 65 4.96 19.11 -27.28
N SER A 66 3.76 18.58 -27.08
CA SER A 66 3.39 17.17 -27.25
C SER A 66 3.44 16.69 -28.70
N ASN A 67 3.48 17.60 -29.67
CA ASN A 67 3.64 17.28 -31.10
C ASN A 67 5.12 17.20 -31.52
N SER A 68 6.06 17.50 -30.63
CA SER A 68 7.49 17.41 -30.94
C SER A 68 7.99 15.96 -30.96
N PRO A 69 9.01 15.66 -31.79
CA PRO A 69 9.72 14.37 -31.74
C PRO A 69 10.33 14.09 -30.36
N GLU A 70 10.84 15.13 -29.68
CA GLU A 70 11.45 15.06 -28.36
C GLU A 70 10.45 14.59 -27.30
N PHE A 71 9.22 15.12 -27.34
CA PHE A 71 8.15 14.67 -26.46
C PHE A 71 7.80 13.20 -26.70
N THR A 72 7.78 12.76 -27.96
CA THR A 72 7.54 11.35 -28.29
C THR A 72 8.63 10.44 -27.73
N LEU A 73 9.90 10.83 -27.91
CA LEU A 73 11.04 10.07 -27.41
C LEU A 73 11.09 10.02 -25.88
N ARG A 74 10.78 11.11 -25.19
CA ARG A 74 10.96 11.21 -23.72
C ARG A 74 9.71 10.85 -22.94
N TYR A 75 8.56 11.38 -23.32
CA TYR A 75 7.33 11.31 -22.53
C TYR A 75 6.38 10.22 -23.02
N ARG A 76 6.13 10.11 -24.34
CA ARG A 76 5.29 9.01 -24.86
C ARG A 76 5.95 7.65 -24.64
N SER A 77 7.27 7.58 -24.76
CA SER A 77 8.01 6.36 -24.46
C SER A 77 7.96 6.03 -22.96
N LEU A 78 8.09 7.03 -22.08
CA LEU A 78 7.95 6.83 -20.62
C LEU A 78 6.56 6.31 -20.25
N PHE A 79 5.50 6.90 -20.82
CA PHE A 79 4.12 6.44 -20.63
C PHE A 79 3.96 4.93 -20.90
N TRP A 80 4.50 4.43 -22.03
CA TRP A 80 4.43 3.01 -22.34
C TRP A 80 5.27 2.16 -21.40
N VAL A 81 6.47 2.63 -21.04
CA VAL A 81 7.34 1.93 -20.09
C VAL A 81 6.64 1.80 -18.73
N GLU A 82 6.03 2.88 -18.24
CA GLU A 82 5.30 2.90 -16.97
C GLU A 82 4.12 1.93 -16.96
N LEU A 83 3.25 1.99 -17.99
CA LEU A 83 2.09 1.11 -18.09
C LEU A 83 2.49 -0.36 -18.20
N VAL A 84 3.48 -0.68 -19.03
CA VAL A 84 3.98 -2.06 -19.16
C VAL A 84 4.60 -2.53 -17.85
N THR A 85 5.39 -1.68 -17.19
CA THR A 85 6.05 -2.03 -15.92
C THR A 85 5.02 -2.34 -14.84
N VAL A 86 4.03 -1.46 -14.63
CA VAL A 86 2.99 -1.70 -13.62
C VAL A 86 2.14 -2.90 -14.02
N GLY A 87 1.70 -3.01 -15.28
CA GLY A 87 0.88 -4.13 -15.73
C GLY A 87 1.55 -5.50 -15.56
N VAL A 88 2.84 -5.61 -15.91
CA VAL A 88 3.64 -6.82 -15.71
C VAL A 88 3.81 -7.10 -14.21
N PHE A 89 4.14 -6.09 -13.41
CA PHE A 89 4.26 -6.24 -11.96
C PHE A 89 2.96 -6.75 -11.34
N THR A 90 1.82 -6.16 -11.67
CA THR A 90 0.49 -6.58 -11.20
C THR A 90 0.21 -8.03 -11.56
N GLY A 91 0.38 -8.42 -12.83
CA GLY A 91 0.12 -9.78 -13.28
C GLY A 91 1.00 -10.82 -12.60
N VAL A 92 2.32 -10.55 -12.52
CA VAL A 92 3.28 -11.45 -11.87
C VAL A 92 3.00 -11.56 -10.37
N TRP A 93 2.80 -10.44 -9.69
CA TRP A 93 2.63 -10.43 -8.24
C TRP A 93 1.28 -11.05 -7.83
N PHE A 94 0.18 -10.72 -8.50
CA PHE A 94 -1.12 -11.30 -8.19
C PHE A 94 -1.16 -12.80 -8.53
N GLY A 95 -0.61 -13.19 -9.68
CA GLY A 95 -0.47 -14.59 -10.05
C GLY A 95 0.32 -15.38 -9.01
N TRP A 96 1.44 -14.84 -8.52
CA TRP A 96 2.21 -15.42 -7.43
C TRP A 96 1.40 -15.49 -6.13
N LEU A 97 0.76 -14.39 -5.70
CA LEU A 97 -0.03 -14.33 -4.46
C LEU A 97 -1.12 -15.40 -4.44
N ILE A 98 -1.86 -15.55 -5.54
CA ILE A 98 -2.95 -16.52 -5.69
C ILE A 98 -2.39 -17.93 -5.72
N ARG A 99 -1.39 -18.20 -6.57
CA ARG A 99 -0.84 -19.55 -6.76
C ARG A 99 -0.29 -20.11 -5.45
N THR A 100 0.61 -19.39 -4.78
CA THR A 100 1.20 -19.87 -3.53
C THR A 100 0.20 -19.79 -2.38
N GLY A 101 -0.73 -18.82 -2.42
CA GLY A 101 -1.78 -18.68 -1.43
C GLY A 101 -2.71 -19.88 -1.36
N ARG A 102 -3.13 -20.42 -2.51
CA ARG A 102 -3.99 -21.63 -2.58
C ARG A 102 -3.33 -22.86 -1.97
N GLU A 103 -2.02 -23.00 -2.05
CA GLU A 103 -1.29 -24.10 -1.41
C GLU A 103 -1.12 -23.89 0.10
N LEU A 104 -0.85 -22.65 0.54
CA LEU A 104 -0.67 -22.33 1.95
C LEU A 104 -1.95 -22.53 2.78
N VAL A 105 -3.13 -22.27 2.22
CA VAL A 105 -4.41 -22.44 2.93
C VAL A 105 -4.70 -23.91 3.27
N LYS A 106 -4.10 -24.87 2.55
CA LYS A 106 -4.26 -26.31 2.78
C LYS A 106 -3.42 -26.83 3.95
N GLN A 107 -2.48 -26.02 4.45
CA GLN A 107 -1.52 -26.41 5.47
C GLN A 107 -1.95 -25.88 6.84
N PRO A 108 -1.62 -26.60 7.95
CA PRO A 108 -1.81 -26.06 9.29
C PRO A 108 -0.98 -24.79 9.45
N LEU A 109 -1.55 -23.77 10.10
CA LEU A 109 -0.90 -22.47 10.31
C LEU A 109 -0.46 -22.34 11.78
N PRO A 110 0.85 -22.39 12.08
CA PRO A 110 1.36 -22.10 13.41
C PRO A 110 1.10 -20.65 13.81
N ARG A 111 0.77 -20.41 15.08
CA ARG A 111 0.50 -19.07 15.63
C ARG A 111 1.65 -18.06 15.39
N PRO A 112 2.94 -18.41 15.59
CA PRO A 112 4.04 -17.47 15.30
C PRO A 112 4.11 -17.07 13.82
N GLU A 113 3.79 -17.99 12.92
CA GLU A 113 3.77 -17.71 11.48
C GLU A 113 2.56 -16.83 11.10
N GLU A 114 1.42 -17.00 11.76
CA GLU A 114 0.28 -16.09 11.61
C GLU A 114 0.64 -14.65 12.01
N VAL A 115 1.29 -14.46 13.16
CA VAL A 115 1.78 -13.15 13.62
C VAL A 115 2.76 -12.54 12.60
N ARG A 116 3.71 -13.33 12.08
CA ARG A 116 4.64 -12.87 11.05
C ARG A 116 3.90 -12.42 9.79
N ARG A 117 2.87 -13.15 9.38
CA ARG A 117 2.06 -12.82 8.20
C ARG A 117 1.25 -11.54 8.41
N ILE A 118 0.75 -11.28 9.63
CA ILE A 118 0.11 -10.02 10.00
C ILE A 118 1.11 -8.85 9.88
N ALA A 119 2.34 -9.00 10.40
CA ALA A 119 3.38 -7.97 10.26
C ALA A 119 3.73 -7.67 8.78
N VAL A 120 3.74 -8.70 7.93
CA VAL A 120 3.92 -8.51 6.48
C VAL A 120 2.70 -7.81 5.86
N LEU A 121 1.46 -8.12 6.27
CA LEU A 121 0.29 -7.39 5.80
C LEU A 121 0.38 -5.91 6.20
N TRP A 122 0.76 -5.61 7.43
CA TRP A 122 0.98 -4.23 7.89
C TRP A 122 2.07 -3.54 7.09
N SER A 123 3.12 -4.27 6.73
CA SER A 123 4.15 -3.76 5.81
C SER A 123 3.57 -3.39 4.45
N LEU A 124 2.71 -4.23 3.87
CA LEU A 124 2.05 -3.94 2.60
C LEU A 124 1.12 -2.72 2.69
N ILE A 125 0.37 -2.60 3.79
CA ILE A 125 -0.45 -1.40 4.04
C ILE A 125 0.44 -0.16 4.17
N GLY A 126 1.55 -0.22 4.91
CA GLY A 126 2.49 0.90 5.03
C GLY A 126 3.12 1.32 3.68
N ILE A 127 3.50 0.35 2.85
CA ILE A 127 3.98 0.61 1.47
C ILE A 127 2.87 1.26 0.64
N THR A 128 1.63 0.78 0.76
CA THR A 128 0.46 1.35 0.08
C THR A 128 0.21 2.79 0.54
N SER A 129 0.31 3.09 1.84
CA SER A 129 0.20 4.45 2.38
C SER A 129 1.27 5.38 1.83
N LEU A 130 2.52 4.93 1.72
CA LEU A 130 3.59 5.72 1.10
C LEU A 130 3.34 5.96 -0.38
N CYS A 131 2.92 4.93 -1.12
CA CYS A 131 2.52 5.07 -2.52
C CYS A 131 1.42 6.12 -2.66
N ILE A 132 0.42 6.08 -1.77
CA ILE A 132 -0.66 7.05 -1.74
C ILE A 132 -0.17 8.46 -1.40
N ALA A 133 0.78 8.62 -0.48
CA ALA A 133 1.37 9.94 -0.21
C ALA A 133 2.09 10.52 -1.44
N ILE A 134 2.82 9.68 -2.19
CA ILE A 134 3.46 10.10 -3.43
C ILE A 134 2.39 10.48 -4.48
N MET A 135 1.43 9.59 -4.67
CA MET A 135 0.39 9.67 -5.69
C MET A 135 -0.65 10.78 -5.46
N ALA A 136 -1.13 10.97 -4.22
CA ALA A 136 -2.22 11.86 -3.86
C ALA A 136 -1.76 13.18 -3.23
N SER A 137 -0.46 13.33 -2.93
CA SER A 137 0.10 14.57 -2.41
C SER A 137 1.26 15.08 -3.25
N PHE A 138 2.35 14.34 -3.38
CA PHE A 138 3.55 14.84 -4.08
C PHE A 138 3.27 15.21 -5.55
N TRP A 139 2.78 14.25 -6.35
CA TRP A 139 2.53 14.48 -7.78
C TRP A 139 1.37 15.46 -8.08
N PRO A 140 0.24 15.45 -7.36
CA PRO A 140 -0.84 16.40 -7.60
C PRO A 140 -0.45 17.85 -7.29
N ASN A 141 0.32 18.10 -6.22
CA ASN A 141 0.82 19.46 -5.95
C ASN A 141 1.83 19.92 -7.03
N TRP A 142 2.63 18.99 -7.53
CA TRP A 142 3.54 19.24 -8.64
C TRP A 142 2.77 19.53 -9.94
N ASP A 143 1.71 18.78 -10.22
CA ASP A 143 0.85 18.96 -11.38
C ASP A 143 0.06 20.29 -11.34
N GLY A 144 -0.47 20.66 -10.16
CA GLY A 144 -1.09 21.96 -9.96
C GLY A 144 -0.14 23.11 -10.28
N SER A 145 1.15 22.99 -9.94
CA SER A 145 2.17 23.97 -10.32
C SER A 145 2.43 23.99 -11.84
N TRP A 146 2.41 22.83 -12.48
CA TRP A 146 2.57 22.71 -13.93
C TRP A 146 1.40 23.35 -14.70
N HIS A 147 0.18 23.23 -14.18
CA HIS A 147 -1.01 23.89 -14.73
C HIS A 147 -0.90 25.42 -14.70
N GLN A 148 -0.12 25.99 -13.78
CA GLN A 148 0.19 27.44 -13.76
C GLN A 148 1.34 27.84 -14.69
N THR A 149 2.04 26.85 -15.26
CA THR A 149 3.26 27.08 -16.07
C THR A 149 2.95 27.07 -17.56
N MET A 150 1.98 26.28 -18.02
CA MET A 150 1.64 26.19 -19.44
C MET A 150 0.16 25.94 -19.70
N VAL A 151 -0.30 26.40 -20.87
CA VAL A 151 -1.56 25.93 -21.45
C VAL A 151 -1.31 24.57 -22.08
N ARG A 152 -2.08 23.58 -21.64
CA ARG A 152 -1.90 22.18 -22.04
C ARG A 152 -2.34 21.96 -23.49
N ASP A 153 -1.51 21.30 -24.27
CA ASP A 153 -1.80 20.88 -25.65
C ASP A 153 -2.29 19.42 -25.74
N THR A 154 -2.25 18.67 -24.63
CA THR A 154 -2.76 17.31 -24.51
C THR A 154 -3.08 16.93 -23.05
N ALA A 155 -3.78 15.80 -22.86
CA ALA A 155 -3.96 15.17 -21.57
C ALA A 155 -2.69 14.46 -21.05
N PHE A 156 -1.74 14.16 -21.93
CA PHE A 156 -0.44 13.61 -21.56
C PHE A 156 0.56 14.72 -21.25
N THR A 157 0.51 15.29 -20.06
CA THR A 157 1.51 16.27 -19.62
C THR A 157 2.72 15.56 -18.99
N PRO A 158 3.88 16.24 -18.87
CA PRO A 158 5.02 15.73 -18.10
C PRO A 158 4.64 15.24 -16.71
N THR A 159 3.72 15.91 -16.03
CA THR A 159 3.29 15.62 -14.66
C THR A 159 2.21 14.54 -14.60
N HIS A 160 1.30 14.50 -15.58
CA HIS A 160 0.27 13.49 -15.69
C HIS A 160 0.82 12.09 -15.96
N ILE A 161 1.90 11.98 -16.73
CA ILE A 161 2.46 10.68 -17.13
C ILE A 161 2.84 9.85 -15.88
N PRO A 162 3.80 10.29 -15.04
CA PRO A 162 4.12 9.56 -13.80
C PRO A 162 2.94 9.46 -12.84
N MET A 163 2.13 10.52 -12.72
CA MET A 163 1.03 10.56 -11.78
C MET A 163 -0.04 9.51 -12.13
N PHE A 164 -0.74 9.70 -13.25
CA PHE A 164 -1.93 8.91 -13.59
C PHE A 164 -1.64 7.55 -14.20
N TYR A 165 -0.44 7.34 -14.77
CA TYR A 165 -0.13 6.11 -15.51
C TYR A 165 0.91 5.23 -14.82
N PHE A 166 1.56 5.73 -13.76
CA PHE A 166 2.40 4.92 -12.88
C PHE A 166 1.86 4.86 -11.44
N TRP A 167 1.83 5.99 -10.73
CA TRP A 167 1.54 6.00 -9.30
C TRP A 167 0.11 5.62 -8.94
N PHE A 168 -0.88 6.12 -9.68
CA PHE A 168 -2.29 5.77 -9.51
C PHE A 168 -2.53 4.26 -9.74
N PRO A 169 -2.16 3.68 -10.89
CA PRO A 169 -2.28 2.24 -11.12
C PRO A 169 -1.51 1.38 -10.10
N LEU A 170 -0.34 1.85 -9.65
CA LEU A 170 0.46 1.17 -8.65
C LEU A 170 -0.25 1.14 -7.28
N ALA A 171 -0.85 2.24 -6.83
CA ALA A 171 -1.60 2.27 -5.57
C ALA A 171 -2.79 1.29 -5.59
N ILE A 172 -3.54 1.25 -6.70
CA ILE A 172 -4.63 0.27 -6.91
C ILE A 172 -4.08 -1.16 -6.83
N THR A 173 -2.94 -1.40 -7.49
CA THR A 173 -2.26 -2.70 -7.48
C THR A 173 -1.84 -3.11 -6.06
N LEU A 174 -1.27 -2.19 -5.28
CA LEU A 174 -0.85 -2.44 -3.90
C LEU A 174 -2.04 -2.71 -2.97
N ALA A 175 -3.13 -1.97 -3.10
CA ALA A 175 -4.36 -2.18 -2.33
C ALA A 175 -4.97 -3.56 -2.62
N LEU A 176 -5.16 -3.91 -3.89
CA LEU A 176 -5.68 -5.22 -4.30
C LEU A 176 -4.73 -6.37 -3.97
N GLY A 177 -3.42 -6.16 -4.11
CA GLY A 177 -2.39 -7.13 -3.71
C GLY A 177 -2.41 -7.40 -2.21
N SER A 178 -2.62 -6.36 -1.39
CA SER A 178 -2.77 -6.48 0.07
C SER A 178 -4.03 -7.28 0.43
N TYR A 179 -5.15 -7.05 -0.28
CA TYR A 179 -6.36 -7.86 -0.15
C TYR A 179 -6.09 -9.33 -0.46
N LEU A 180 -5.48 -9.63 -1.62
CA LEU A 180 -5.13 -11.00 -2.01
C LEU A 180 -4.17 -11.64 -1.00
N TYR A 181 -3.19 -10.88 -0.49
CA TYR A 181 -2.30 -11.35 0.56
C TYR A 181 -3.10 -11.78 1.79
N GLY A 182 -3.94 -10.89 2.35
CA GLY A 182 -4.77 -11.18 3.52
C GLY A 182 -5.66 -12.40 3.29
N ARG A 183 -6.35 -12.43 2.14
CA ARG A 183 -7.28 -13.49 1.73
C ARG A 183 -6.69 -14.90 1.81
N PHE A 184 -5.44 -15.06 1.40
CA PHE A 184 -4.80 -16.37 1.37
C PHE A 184 -3.88 -16.67 2.55
N ARG A 185 -3.34 -15.65 3.22
CA ARG A 185 -2.27 -15.84 4.22
C ARG A 185 -2.75 -15.63 5.65
N ILE A 186 -3.86 -14.92 5.85
CA ILE A 186 -4.50 -14.71 7.14
C ILE A 186 -5.97 -15.15 7.04
N PRO A 187 -6.23 -16.46 6.81
CA PRO A 187 -7.57 -16.96 6.56
C PRO A 187 -8.51 -16.86 7.78
N ALA A 188 -7.97 -16.77 9.00
CA ALA A 188 -8.78 -16.58 10.21
C ALA A 188 -9.57 -15.27 10.18
N VAL A 189 -9.00 -14.22 9.58
CA VAL A 189 -9.64 -12.90 9.45
C VAL A 189 -10.27 -12.74 8.07
N TYR A 190 -9.52 -13.04 7.01
CA TYR A 190 -9.88 -12.69 5.64
C TYR A 190 -10.22 -13.89 4.76
N GLY A 191 -10.30 -15.09 5.32
CA GLY A 191 -10.54 -16.33 4.56
C GLY A 191 -11.92 -16.39 3.92
N ARG A 192 -12.09 -17.31 2.96
CA ARG A 192 -13.32 -17.42 2.16
C ARG A 192 -14.61 -17.59 2.96
N GLY A 193 -14.54 -18.29 4.09
CA GLY A 193 -15.67 -18.48 4.99
C GLY A 193 -16.19 -17.19 5.62
N ASN A 194 -15.35 -16.15 5.75
CA ASN A 194 -15.70 -14.90 6.42
C ASN A 194 -16.34 -13.86 5.47
N GLY A 195 -16.62 -14.24 4.22
CA GLY A 195 -17.16 -13.32 3.23
C GLY A 195 -16.13 -12.34 2.66
N PHE A 196 -16.59 -11.16 2.27
CA PHE A 196 -15.75 -10.07 1.77
C PHE A 196 -15.52 -9.03 2.89
N PRO A 197 -14.27 -8.77 3.29
CA PRO A 197 -13.96 -7.91 4.42
C PRO A 197 -14.26 -6.44 4.12
N TRP A 198 -14.96 -5.77 5.05
CA TRP A 198 -15.34 -4.37 4.92
C TRP A 198 -14.12 -3.44 4.83
N SER A 199 -13.04 -3.73 5.55
CA SER A 199 -11.80 -2.96 5.47
C SER A 199 -11.25 -2.85 4.04
N PHE A 200 -11.19 -3.96 3.32
CA PHE A 200 -10.78 -3.96 1.91
C PHE A 200 -11.88 -3.47 0.97
N PHE A 201 -13.17 -3.63 1.30
CA PHE A 201 -14.24 -2.97 0.55
C PHE A 201 -14.04 -1.46 0.50
N LEU A 202 -13.80 -0.84 1.66
CA LEU A 202 -13.56 0.60 1.75
C LEU A 202 -12.30 0.97 0.94
N LEU A 203 -11.18 0.26 1.16
CA LEU A 203 -9.93 0.56 0.48
C LEU A 203 -10.00 0.40 -1.05
N ILE A 204 -10.67 -0.64 -1.55
CA ILE A 204 -10.86 -0.86 -3.00
C ILE A 204 -11.86 0.15 -3.57
N SER A 205 -12.90 0.50 -2.81
CA SER A 205 -13.84 1.55 -3.22
C SER A 205 -13.14 2.90 -3.33
N ALA A 206 -12.20 3.22 -2.44
CA ALA A 206 -11.34 4.39 -2.57
C ALA A 206 -10.63 4.42 -3.94
N ALA A 207 -9.99 3.33 -4.35
CA ALA A 207 -9.37 3.22 -5.68
C ALA A 207 -10.36 3.45 -6.84
N VAL A 208 -11.61 3.01 -6.71
CA VAL A 208 -12.65 3.27 -7.73
C VAL A 208 -13.03 4.75 -7.78
N PHE A 209 -13.27 5.38 -6.63
CA PHE A 209 -13.62 6.80 -6.56
C PHE A 209 -12.46 7.70 -6.99
N GLU A 210 -11.23 7.26 -6.76
CA GLU A 210 -10.04 7.89 -7.29
C GLU A 210 -9.99 7.86 -8.82
N MET A 211 -10.26 6.73 -9.47
CA MET A 211 -10.33 6.66 -10.93
C MET A 211 -11.45 7.53 -11.51
N LEU A 212 -12.61 7.56 -10.86
CA LEU A 212 -13.70 8.46 -11.24
C LEU A 212 -13.27 9.92 -11.13
N GLN A 213 -12.51 10.27 -10.08
CA GLN A 213 -11.99 11.61 -9.90
C GLN A 213 -11.06 12.03 -11.04
N VAL A 214 -10.08 11.20 -11.39
CA VAL A 214 -9.14 11.51 -12.49
C VAL A 214 -9.91 11.73 -13.79
N ALA A 215 -10.84 10.83 -14.11
CA ALA A 215 -11.65 10.93 -15.33
C ALA A 215 -12.47 12.24 -15.36
N PHE A 216 -13.07 12.61 -14.24
CA PHE A 216 -13.83 13.85 -14.12
C PHE A 216 -12.97 15.10 -14.11
N ASN A 217 -11.76 15.03 -13.53
CA ASN A 217 -10.80 16.12 -13.55
C ASN A 217 -10.42 16.47 -14.99
N GLU A 218 -10.01 15.46 -15.76
CA GLU A 218 -9.62 15.64 -17.17
C GLU A 218 -10.80 16.04 -18.07
N TRP A 219 -11.99 15.49 -17.79
CA TRP A 219 -13.19 15.85 -18.55
C TRP A 219 -13.59 17.31 -18.32
N GLY A 220 -13.53 17.80 -17.08
CA GLY A 220 -13.88 19.19 -16.78
C GLY A 220 -12.91 20.20 -17.40
N HIS A 221 -11.60 19.92 -17.38
CA HIS A 221 -10.61 20.74 -18.10
C HIS A 221 -10.84 20.77 -19.62
N SER A 222 -11.44 19.72 -20.19
CA SER A 222 -11.76 19.66 -21.63
C SER A 222 -12.99 20.48 -22.03
N LEU A 223 -13.88 20.81 -21.09
CA LEU A 223 -15.16 21.49 -21.37
C LEU A 223 -15.14 23.02 -21.17
N TRP A 224 -13.98 23.61 -20.85
CA TRP A 224 -13.83 25.07 -20.66
C TRP A 224 -14.81 25.66 -19.62
N ILE A 225 -15.20 24.85 -18.64
CA ILE A 225 -16.01 25.29 -17.50
C ILE A 225 -15.07 25.97 -16.50
N SER A 226 -15.44 27.16 -16.03
CA SER A 226 -14.63 27.88 -15.04
C SER A 226 -14.42 27.05 -13.78
N GLU A 227 -13.22 27.15 -13.22
CA GLU A 227 -12.74 26.36 -12.09
C GLU A 227 -13.70 26.42 -10.88
N GLU A 228 -14.41 27.54 -10.71
CA GLU A 228 -15.40 27.76 -9.65
C GLU A 228 -16.64 26.84 -9.73
N PHE A 229 -17.07 26.45 -10.93
CA PHE A 229 -18.18 25.49 -11.13
C PHE A 229 -17.68 24.04 -11.21
N PHE A 230 -16.46 23.88 -11.72
CA PHE A 230 -15.76 22.61 -11.84
C PHE A 230 -15.34 22.05 -10.46
N ALA A 231 -14.76 22.89 -9.60
CA ALA A 231 -14.24 22.52 -8.28
C ALA A 231 -15.32 21.95 -7.36
N VAL A 232 -16.52 22.52 -7.35
CA VAL A 232 -17.54 22.19 -6.33
C VAL A 232 -18.23 20.85 -6.56
N LYS A 233 -18.44 20.42 -7.80
CA LYS A 233 -19.18 19.16 -8.11
C LYS A 233 -18.26 18.01 -8.51
N PHE A 234 -17.23 18.28 -9.31
CA PHE A 234 -16.38 17.22 -9.85
C PHE A 234 -15.27 16.75 -8.90
N HIS A 235 -15.09 17.40 -7.73
CA HIS A 235 -14.10 16.99 -6.72
C HIS A 235 -14.70 16.19 -5.54
N TRP A 236 -16.01 15.97 -5.49
CA TRP A 236 -16.60 15.10 -4.45
C TRP A 236 -16.07 13.66 -4.46
N PRO A 237 -15.69 13.07 -5.60
CA PRO A 237 -14.99 11.79 -5.61
C PRO A 237 -13.65 11.81 -4.86
N PHE A 238 -12.90 12.92 -4.83
CA PHE A 238 -11.72 13.06 -3.94
C PHE A 238 -12.08 12.93 -2.46
N VAL A 239 -13.19 13.54 -2.05
CA VAL A 239 -13.67 13.45 -0.67
C VAL A 239 -14.01 11.99 -0.35
N LEU A 240 -14.81 11.34 -1.19
CA LEU A 240 -15.15 9.93 -1.00
C LEU A 240 -13.91 9.04 -0.98
N TYR A 241 -12.97 9.25 -1.90
CA TYR A 241 -11.67 8.58 -1.90
C TYR A 241 -10.96 8.73 -0.55
N GLY A 242 -10.79 9.96 -0.05
CA GLY A 242 -10.06 10.21 1.21
C GLY A 242 -10.72 9.53 2.42
N TRP A 243 -12.05 9.57 2.50
CA TRP A 243 -12.80 8.91 3.57
C TRP A 243 -12.69 7.39 3.49
N LEU A 244 -12.82 6.83 2.29
CA LEU A 244 -12.77 5.39 2.05
C LEU A 244 -11.35 4.81 2.19
N ALA A 245 -10.31 5.60 1.90
CA ALA A 245 -8.92 5.23 2.12
C ALA A 245 -8.62 5.00 3.61
N GLY A 246 -9.43 5.58 4.50
CA GLY A 246 -9.46 5.25 5.94
C GLY A 246 -9.73 3.77 6.25
N GLY A 247 -10.17 2.97 5.27
CA GLY A 247 -10.22 1.50 5.36
C GLY A 247 -8.91 0.85 5.79
N MET A 248 -7.76 1.50 5.60
CA MET A 248 -6.47 1.06 6.16
C MET A 248 -6.50 0.93 7.69
N PHE A 249 -7.15 1.86 8.40
CA PHE A 249 -7.30 1.78 9.85
C PHE A 249 -8.15 0.58 10.26
N ALA A 250 -9.17 0.24 9.46
CA ALA A 250 -9.98 -0.95 9.68
C ALA A 250 -9.16 -2.24 9.51
N VAL A 251 -8.26 -2.31 8.51
CA VAL A 251 -7.33 -3.46 8.36
C VAL A 251 -6.47 -3.63 9.61
N TRP A 252 -5.90 -2.54 10.14
CA TRP A 252 -5.12 -2.60 11.39
C TRP A 252 -5.99 -3.00 12.58
N GLY A 253 -7.18 -2.44 12.73
CA GLY A 253 -8.11 -2.79 13.81
C GLY A 253 -8.47 -4.27 13.83
N GLU A 254 -8.91 -4.82 12.69
CA GLU A 254 -9.28 -6.23 12.53
C GLU A 254 -8.11 -7.18 12.86
N THR A 255 -6.90 -6.81 12.45
CA THR A 255 -5.71 -7.63 12.70
C THR A 255 -5.14 -7.48 14.10
N ILE A 256 -5.29 -6.32 14.75
CA ILE A 256 -4.98 -6.14 16.19
C ILE A 256 -5.89 -7.05 17.03
N LEU A 257 -7.19 -7.08 16.74
CA LEU A 257 -8.13 -7.98 17.43
C LEU A 257 -7.70 -9.44 17.27
N ARG A 258 -7.24 -9.83 16.07
CA ARG A 258 -6.70 -11.17 15.84
C ARG A 258 -5.44 -11.46 16.66
N LEU A 259 -4.55 -10.48 16.82
CA LEU A 259 -3.36 -10.66 17.66
C LEU A 259 -3.72 -10.92 19.13
N PHE A 260 -4.73 -10.22 19.66
CA PHE A 260 -5.24 -10.48 21.02
C PHE A 260 -5.84 -11.88 21.16
N GLU A 261 -6.55 -12.39 20.16
CA GLU A 261 -7.05 -13.77 20.17
C GLU A 261 -5.91 -14.80 20.20
N ILE A 262 -4.84 -14.55 19.44
CA ILE A 262 -3.67 -15.43 19.40
C ILE A 262 -2.98 -15.45 20.76
N GLU A 263 -2.75 -14.28 21.37
CA GLU A 263 -2.14 -14.13 22.68
C GLU A 263 -2.94 -14.87 23.76
N LYS A 264 -4.25 -14.63 23.84
CA LYS A 264 -5.13 -15.30 24.80
C LYS A 264 -5.08 -16.83 24.66
N ALA A 265 -5.07 -17.33 23.43
CA ALA A 265 -5.00 -18.76 23.17
C ALA A 265 -3.64 -19.36 23.53
N GLU A 266 -2.56 -18.58 23.54
CA GLU A 266 -1.24 -18.96 24.06
C GLU A 266 -1.25 -19.03 25.59
N GLU A 267 -1.78 -18.01 26.28
CA GLU A 267 -1.91 -18.00 27.74
C GLU A 267 -2.72 -19.20 28.25
N GLU A 268 -3.84 -19.51 27.60
CA GLU A 268 -4.66 -20.68 27.93
C GLU A 268 -3.87 -21.98 27.78
N SER A 269 -3.09 -22.13 26.69
CA SER A 269 -2.25 -23.32 26.49
C SER A 269 -1.14 -23.48 27.53
N GLU A 270 -0.58 -22.36 28.01
CA GLU A 270 0.42 -22.36 29.09
C GLU A 270 -0.20 -22.70 30.45
N SER A 271 -1.40 -22.20 30.73
CA SER A 271 -2.11 -22.48 31.99
C SER A 271 -2.53 -23.96 32.14
N VAL A 272 -2.76 -24.65 31.03
CA VAL A 272 -3.14 -26.08 31.00
C VAL A 272 -1.91 -27.01 30.98
N GLY A 273 -0.69 -26.46 31.00
CA GLY A 273 0.54 -27.25 31.04
C GLY A 273 0.87 -27.97 29.73
N VAL A 274 0.32 -27.51 28.59
CA VAL A 274 0.64 -28.07 27.28
C VAL A 274 2.04 -27.57 26.87
N PRO A 275 3.03 -28.45 26.64
CA PRO A 275 4.39 -28.03 26.33
C PRO A 275 4.47 -27.31 24.97
N ARG A 276 5.29 -26.25 24.91
CA ARG A 276 5.50 -25.44 23.70
C ARG A 276 6.00 -26.32 22.54
N ALA A 277 5.29 -26.32 21.41
CA ALA A 277 5.80 -26.87 20.16
C ALA A 277 6.91 -25.94 19.64
N GLY A 278 8.15 -26.44 19.67
CA GLY A 278 9.35 -25.76 19.17
C GLY A 278 9.42 -25.70 17.66
#